data_AF-A0A383D658-F1
#
_entry.id   AF-A0A383D658-F1
#
_cell.length_a   1.000
_cell.length_b   1.000
_cell.length_c   1.000
_cell.angle_alpha   90.00
_cell.angle_beta   90.00
_cell.angle_gamma   90.00
#
_symmetry.space_group_name_H-M   'P 1'
#
loop_
_entity.id
_entity.type
_entity.pdbx_description
1 polymer ?
#
loop_
_entity_poly.entity_id
_entity_poly.type
_entity_poly.pdbx_seq_one_letter_code
_entity_poly.pdbx_strand_id
1 'polypeptide(L)'
;MKSKADSIFANSQSIKNYDSDLWQALENESIRQEEHIELIASENYASKRVMEAQGTILTNKYAEGYPNKRYYGGCENVDVAEELAIDRAKKLFGADYVNVQPHSGSSANTAAFLALLEPNDTILGMSL
;
A
#
# COMPACT_ATOMS: atom_id res chain seq x y z
N MET A 1 -11.09 5.63 24.94
CA MET A 1 -9.97 5.08 25.76
C MET A 1 -8.69 5.30 24.96
N LYS A 2 -7.69 6.01 25.51
CA LYS A 2 -6.36 6.06 24.87
C LYS A 2 -5.78 4.64 24.83
N SER A 3 -5.25 4.26 23.67
CA SER A 3 -4.67 2.94 23.47
C SER A 3 -3.50 2.73 24.42
N LYS A 4 -3.39 1.56 25.06
CA LYS A 4 -2.20 1.20 25.85
C LYS A 4 -0.94 1.03 24.99
N ALA A 5 -1.07 1.08 23.67
CA ALA A 5 0.03 1.11 22.73
C ALA A 5 0.86 2.41 22.82
N ASP A 6 0.34 3.44 23.49
CA ASP A 6 0.96 4.75 23.65
C ASP A 6 2.39 4.68 24.22
N SER A 7 2.84 3.65 24.95
CA SER A 7 4.21 3.61 25.49
C SER A 7 5.28 3.09 24.52
N ILE A 8 4.92 2.25 23.53
CA ILE A 8 5.83 1.80 22.46
C ILE A 8 5.82 2.83 21.31
N PHE A 9 4.68 3.49 21.08
CA PHE A 9 4.53 4.61 20.13
C PHE A 9 4.74 5.99 20.76
N ALA A 10 5.14 6.06 22.05
CA ALA A 10 5.43 7.29 22.78
C ALA A 10 6.69 8.00 22.30
N ASN A 11 7.45 7.40 21.38
CA ASN A 11 8.54 8.12 20.75
C ASN A 11 7.97 9.23 19.86
N SER A 12 7.82 10.42 20.44
CA SER A 12 7.41 11.63 19.76
C SER A 12 8.52 12.22 18.89
N GLN A 13 9.70 11.59 18.84
CA GLN A 13 10.76 11.99 17.92
C GLN A 13 10.31 11.69 16.49
N SER A 14 10.18 12.75 15.70
CA SER A 14 9.99 12.66 14.26
C SER A 14 11.31 12.36 13.57
N ILE A 15 11.25 11.88 12.32
CA ILE A 15 12.44 11.63 11.51
C ILE A 15 13.34 12.88 11.41
N LYS A 16 12.75 14.09 11.40
CA LYS A 16 13.46 15.38 11.42
C LYS A 16 14.50 15.51 12.52
N ASN A 17 14.18 15.04 13.73
CA ASN A 17 15.07 15.16 14.89
C ASN A 17 15.92 13.92 15.11
N TYR A 18 15.64 12.82 14.40
CA TYR A 18 16.30 11.53 14.56
C TYR A 18 17.36 11.29 13.47
N ASP A 19 17.03 11.66 12.22
CA ASP A 19 17.86 11.47 11.03
C ASP A 19 17.78 12.74 10.17
N SER A 20 18.72 13.66 10.39
CA SER A 20 18.78 14.94 9.68
C SER A 20 19.05 14.79 8.19
N ASP A 21 19.83 13.77 7.82
CA ASP A 21 20.24 13.55 6.43
C ASP A 21 19.05 13.05 5.61
N LEU A 22 18.28 12.09 6.16
CA LEU A 22 17.04 11.64 5.54
C LEU A 22 16.00 12.75 5.49
N TRP A 23 15.85 13.54 6.55
CA TRP A 23 14.93 14.68 6.55
C TRP A 23 15.27 15.70 5.46
N GLN A 24 16.55 16.02 5.29
CA GLN A 24 17.00 16.93 4.24
C GLN A 24 16.69 16.38 2.84
N ALA A 25 16.80 15.07 2.63
CA ALA A 25 16.42 14.43 1.38
C ALA A 25 14.92 14.55 1.08
N LEU A 26 14.05 14.38 2.10
CA LEU A 26 12.60 14.54 1.96
C LEU A 26 12.21 15.98 1.59
N GLU A 27 12.81 16.98 2.24
CA GLU A 27 12.55 18.40 1.94
C GLU A 27 13.03 18.76 0.52
N ASN A 28 14.21 18.27 0.12
CA ASN A 28 14.74 18.49 -1.23
C ASN A 28 13.85 17.87 -2.31
N GLU A 29 13.30 16.66 -2.07
CA GLU A 29 12.38 16.03 -3.02
C GLU A 29 11.04 16.78 -3.10
N SER A 30 10.53 17.31 -1.99
CA SER A 30 9.33 18.16 -1.99
C SER A 30 9.55 19.40 -2.86
N ILE A 31 10.69 20.07 -2.72
CA ILE A 31 11.04 21.23 -3.55
C ILE A 31 11.18 20.81 -5.02
N ARG A 32 11.86 19.68 -5.31
CA ARG A 32 12.00 19.17 -6.69
C ARG A 32 10.64 18.96 -7.34
N GLN A 33 9.70 18.33 -6.63
CA GLN A 33 8.35 18.05 -7.11
C GLN A 33 7.53 19.32 -7.39
N GLU A 34 7.78 20.41 -6.66
CA GLU A 34 7.08 21.69 -6.85
C GLU A 34 7.70 22.55 -7.95
N GLU A 35 9.03 22.51 -8.11
CA GLU A 35 9.75 23.38 -9.04
C GLU A 35 9.89 22.80 -10.47
N HIS A 36 9.70 21.48 -10.64
CA HIS A 36 9.83 20.82 -11.93
C HIS A 36 8.48 20.48 -12.56
N ILE A 37 8.39 20.66 -13.89
CA ILE A 37 7.28 20.13 -14.67
C ILE A 37 7.52 18.63 -14.82
N GLU A 38 6.74 17.81 -14.10
CA GLU A 38 6.82 16.36 -14.18
C GLU A 38 5.99 15.84 -15.36
N LEU A 39 6.64 15.13 -16.29
CA LEU A 39 6.05 14.64 -17.55
C LEU A 39 6.17 13.12 -17.70
N ILE A 40 6.67 12.42 -16.69
CA ILE A 40 6.67 10.96 -16.67
C ILE A 40 5.22 10.48 -16.57
N ALA A 41 4.72 9.83 -17.63
CA ALA A 41 3.31 9.46 -17.76
C ALA A 41 2.76 8.53 -16.68
N SER A 42 3.63 7.79 -16.00
CA SER A 42 3.27 6.86 -14.92
C SER A 42 3.38 7.46 -13.52
N GLU A 43 3.95 8.67 -13.38
CA GLU A 43 4.04 9.35 -12.09
C GLU A 43 2.78 10.16 -11.79
N ASN A 44 2.51 10.36 -10.50
CA ASN A 44 1.39 11.15 -10.02
C ASN A 44 1.63 11.58 -8.56
N TYR A 45 0.90 12.58 -8.10
CA TYR A 45 0.98 13.07 -6.73
C TYR A 45 -0.15 12.47 -5.87
N ALA A 46 0.21 11.63 -4.91
CA ALA A 46 -0.74 11.10 -3.95
C ALA A 46 -1.30 12.21 -3.05
N SER A 47 -2.60 12.14 -2.73
CA SER A 47 -3.19 13.09 -1.78
C SER A 47 -2.62 12.90 -0.36
N LYS A 48 -2.63 13.96 0.45
CA LYS A 48 -2.25 13.91 1.87
C LYS A 48 -2.97 12.79 2.65
N ARG A 49 -4.24 12.52 2.32
CA ARG A 49 -5.04 11.45 2.94
C ARG A 49 -4.51 10.05 2.64
N VAL A 50 -3.98 9.83 1.42
CA VAL A 50 -3.38 8.55 1.02
C VAL A 50 -2.03 8.36 1.73
N MET A 51 -1.19 9.40 1.75
CA MET A 51 0.08 9.37 2.46
C MET A 51 -0.10 9.15 3.97
N GLU A 52 -1.11 9.79 4.57
CA GLU A 52 -1.47 9.57 5.98
C GLU A 52 -1.80 8.11 6.25
N ALA A 53 -2.62 7.46 5.41
CA ALA A 53 -3.00 6.06 5.57
C ALA A 53 -1.81 5.07 5.39
N GLN A 54 -0.89 5.36 4.46
CA GLN A 54 0.33 4.57 4.21
C GLN A 54 1.26 4.53 5.43
N GLY A 55 1.38 5.63 6.17
CA GLY A 55 2.26 5.76 7.35
C GLY A 55 1.61 5.39 8.68
N THR A 56 0.61 4.50 8.70
CA THR A 56 -0.16 4.19 9.92
C THR A 56 0.30 2.92 10.64
N ILE A 57 -0.27 2.71 11.83
CA ILE A 57 -0.12 1.51 12.65
C ILE A 57 -0.48 0.19 11.93
N LEU A 58 -1.22 0.25 10.81
CA LEU A 58 -1.56 -0.94 10.03
C LEU A 58 -0.31 -1.69 9.55
N THR A 59 0.82 -0.99 9.35
CA THR A 59 2.10 -1.59 8.97
C THR A 59 2.63 -2.62 9.99
N ASN A 60 2.18 -2.57 11.24
CA ASN A 60 2.64 -3.49 12.29
C ASN A 60 1.90 -4.82 12.30
N LYS A 61 0.81 -4.95 11.53
CA LYS A 61 -0.05 -6.14 11.58
C LYS A 61 0.30 -7.13 10.49
N TYR A 62 0.69 -8.33 10.90
CA TYR A 62 0.72 -9.51 10.05
C TYR A 62 -0.70 -10.09 9.92
N ALA A 63 -1.23 -10.17 8.69
CA ALA A 63 -2.64 -10.48 8.43
C ALA A 63 -2.83 -11.46 7.25
N GLU A 64 -2.04 -12.54 7.23
CA GLU A 64 -2.10 -13.54 6.17
C GLU A 64 -3.49 -14.21 6.07
N GLY A 65 -3.94 -14.43 4.83
CA GLY A 65 -5.27 -14.92 4.50
C GLY A 65 -6.18 -13.82 3.95
N TYR A 66 -7.49 -14.04 3.99
CA TYR A 66 -8.49 -13.06 3.56
C TYR A 66 -9.33 -12.60 4.76
N PRO A 67 -10.08 -11.48 4.66
CA PRO A 67 -10.98 -11.05 5.72
C PRO A 67 -11.87 -12.20 6.22
N ASN A 68 -12.00 -12.34 7.53
CA ASN A 68 -12.73 -13.42 8.22
C ASN A 68 -12.16 -14.84 8.01
N LYS A 69 -11.03 -14.99 7.30
CA LYS A 69 -10.33 -16.25 7.03
C LYS A 69 -8.81 -16.05 7.16
N ARG A 70 -8.39 -15.56 8.31
CA ARG A 70 -6.99 -15.27 8.64
C ARG A 70 -6.30 -16.47 9.29
N TYR A 71 -5.01 -16.63 9.04
CA TYR A 71 -4.19 -17.61 9.75
C TYR A 71 -3.84 -17.17 11.18
N TYR A 72 -3.88 -15.86 11.46
CA TYR A 72 -3.50 -15.26 12.73
C TYR A 72 -4.65 -14.43 13.33
N GLY A 73 -4.72 -14.40 14.66
CA GLY A 73 -5.70 -13.59 15.40
C GLY A 73 -5.39 -12.08 15.41
N GLY A 74 -6.33 -11.30 15.95
CA GLY A 74 -6.20 -9.85 16.15
C GLY A 74 -6.32 -9.03 14.86
N CYS A 75 -6.99 -9.57 13.84
CA CYS A 75 -7.11 -8.95 12.52
C CYS A 75 -8.40 -8.16 12.34
N GLU A 76 -9.19 -7.95 13.40
CA GLU A 76 -10.55 -7.42 13.32
C GLU A 76 -10.57 -6.02 12.67
N ASN A 77 -9.55 -5.20 12.94
CA ASN A 77 -9.47 -3.83 12.40
C ASN A 77 -8.81 -3.75 11.01
N VAL A 78 -7.89 -4.67 10.69
CA VAL A 78 -7.29 -4.71 9.33
C VAL A 78 -8.27 -5.31 8.32
N ASP A 79 -9.14 -6.23 8.76
CA ASP A 79 -10.23 -6.77 7.96
C ASP A 79 -11.17 -5.65 7.50
N VAL A 80 -11.54 -4.72 8.39
CA VAL A 80 -12.35 -3.55 8.02
C VAL A 80 -11.67 -2.72 6.92
N ALA A 81 -10.35 -2.49 7.02
CA ALA A 81 -9.62 -1.73 6.02
C ALA A 81 -9.58 -2.44 4.66
N GLU A 82 -9.35 -3.75 4.66
CA GLU A 82 -9.29 -4.57 3.45
C GLU A 82 -10.67 -4.73 2.79
N GLU A 83 -11.72 -4.97 3.57
CA GLU A 83 -13.11 -5.05 3.09
C GLU A 83 -13.55 -3.73 2.44
N LEU A 84 -13.26 -2.59 3.09
CA LEU A 84 -13.54 -1.27 2.50
C LEU A 84 -12.79 -1.06 1.18
N ALA A 85 -11.55 -1.51 1.08
CA ALA A 85 -10.77 -1.40 -0.16
C ALA A 85 -11.38 -2.27 -1.27
N ILE A 86 -11.75 -3.52 -0.96
CA ILE A 86 -12.40 -4.45 -1.90
C ILE A 86 -13.72 -3.84 -2.40
N ASP A 87 -14.60 -3.42 -1.50
CA ASP A 87 -15.93 -2.90 -1.85
C ASP A 87 -15.83 -1.63 -2.70
N ARG A 88 -14.91 -0.73 -2.34
CA ARG A 88 -14.68 0.51 -3.11
C ARG A 88 -14.11 0.21 -4.49
N ALA A 89 -13.18 -0.73 -4.61
CA ALA A 89 -12.63 -1.11 -5.90
C ALA A 89 -13.68 -1.78 -6.79
N LYS A 90 -14.48 -2.71 -6.24
CA LYS A 90 -15.62 -3.32 -6.94
C LYS A 90 -16.58 -2.27 -7.47
N LYS A 91 -16.97 -1.32 -6.61
CA LYS A 91 -17.87 -0.22 -6.99
C LYS A 91 -17.26 0.70 -8.04
N LEU A 92 -15.97 1.04 -7.91
CA LEU A 92 -15.28 1.96 -8.82
C LEU A 92 -15.18 1.39 -10.24
N PHE A 93 -14.90 0.10 -10.37
CA PHE A 93 -14.67 -0.56 -11.66
C PHE A 93 -15.85 -1.40 -12.15
N GLY A 94 -16.93 -1.54 -11.37
CA GLY A 94 -18.05 -2.40 -11.70
C GLY A 94 -17.69 -3.89 -11.73
N ALA A 95 -16.77 -4.33 -10.85
CA ALA A 95 -16.25 -5.70 -10.84
C ALA A 95 -16.97 -6.59 -9.84
N ASP A 96 -17.14 -7.88 -10.18
CA ASP A 96 -17.73 -8.88 -9.28
C ASP A 96 -16.77 -9.27 -8.14
N TYR A 97 -15.47 -9.33 -8.43
CA TYR A 97 -14.40 -9.76 -7.52
C TYR A 97 -13.17 -8.85 -7.65
N VAL A 98 -12.50 -8.61 -6.52
CA VAL A 98 -11.24 -7.85 -6.46
C VAL A 98 -10.34 -8.48 -5.40
N ASN A 99 -9.04 -8.60 -5.70
CA ASN A 99 -7.99 -8.83 -4.72
C ASN A 99 -7.13 -7.56 -4.61
N VAL A 100 -7.00 -7.01 -3.40
CA VAL A 100 -6.27 -5.76 -3.10
C VAL A 100 -4.93 -5.97 -2.39
N GLN A 101 -4.47 -7.22 -2.28
CA GLN A 101 -3.23 -7.59 -1.58
C GLN A 101 -1.93 -7.50 -2.40
N PRO A 102 -1.91 -7.54 -3.75
CA PRO A 102 -0.66 -7.40 -4.50
C PRO A 102 0.08 -6.08 -4.19
N HIS A 103 1.39 -6.16 -3.96
CA HIS A 103 2.23 -5.02 -3.56
C HIS A 103 2.51 -4.00 -4.67
N SER A 104 2.42 -4.43 -5.93
CA SER A 104 2.67 -3.62 -7.12
C SER A 104 2.06 -4.28 -8.36
N GLY A 105 2.03 -3.56 -9.49
CA GLY A 105 1.55 -4.10 -10.77
C GLY A 105 2.25 -5.39 -11.19
N SER A 106 3.58 -5.48 -11.02
CA SER A 106 4.34 -6.70 -11.33
C SER A 106 3.91 -7.89 -10.49
N SER A 107 3.71 -7.70 -9.18
CA SER A 107 3.23 -8.78 -8.30
C SER A 107 1.79 -9.21 -8.62
N ALA A 108 0.94 -8.29 -9.07
CA ALA A 108 -0.42 -8.60 -9.50
C ALA A 108 -0.43 -9.47 -10.77
N ASN A 109 0.40 -9.14 -11.76
CA ASN A 109 0.56 -9.95 -12.96
C ASN A 109 1.10 -11.35 -12.63
N THR A 110 2.12 -11.44 -11.76
CA THR A 110 2.65 -12.72 -11.30
C THR A 110 1.57 -13.57 -10.63
N ALA A 111 0.76 -12.97 -9.75
CA ALA A 111 -0.36 -13.68 -9.10
C ALA A 111 -1.40 -14.19 -10.11
N ALA A 112 -1.73 -13.38 -11.13
CA ALA A 112 -2.65 -13.79 -12.18
C ALA A 112 -2.09 -14.95 -13.04
N PHE A 113 -0.81 -14.89 -13.40
CA PHE A 113 -0.17 -15.97 -14.16
C PHE A 113 -0.11 -17.26 -13.36
N LEU A 114 0.35 -17.21 -12.11
CA LEU A 114 0.41 -18.40 -11.25
C LEU A 114 -0.97 -19.01 -10.94
N ALA A 115 -2.06 -18.22 -11.05
CA ALA A 115 -3.41 -18.70 -10.83
C ALA A 115 -4.03 -19.37 -12.07
N LEU A 116 -3.55 -19.05 -13.27
CA LEU A 116 -4.21 -19.40 -14.54
C LEU A 116 -3.36 -20.25 -15.49
N LEU A 117 -2.03 -20.28 -15.28
CA LEU A 117 -1.09 -20.88 -16.21
C LEU A 117 -0.23 -21.95 -15.51
N GLU A 118 0.23 -22.90 -16.30
CA GLU A 118 1.20 -23.90 -15.91
C GLU A 118 2.61 -23.54 -16.43
N PRO A 119 3.68 -24.13 -15.84
CA PRO A 119 5.01 -23.98 -16.37
C PRO A 119 5.09 -24.34 -17.87
N ASN A 120 5.69 -23.44 -18.66
CA ASN A 120 5.85 -23.51 -20.13
C ASN A 120 4.61 -23.14 -20.96
N ASP A 121 3.53 -22.69 -20.35
CA ASP A 121 2.44 -22.05 -21.11
C ASP A 121 2.96 -20.80 -21.84
N THR A 122 2.40 -20.55 -23.03
CA THR A 122 2.80 -19.43 -23.88
C THR A 122 1.94 -18.20 -23.58
N ILE A 123 2.59 -17.07 -23.29
CA ILE A 123 1.95 -15.76 -23.11
C ILE A 123 2.36 -14.85 -24.27
N LEU A 124 1.40 -14.12 -24.84
CA LEU A 124 1.67 -13.07 -25.82
C LEU A 124 1.53 -11.69 -25.15
N GLY A 125 2.57 -10.87 -25.25
CA GLY A 125 2.59 -9.49 -24.77
C GLY A 125 3.02 -8.51 -25.85
N MET A 126 2.80 -7.21 -25.60
CA MET A 126 3.35 -6.16 -26.47
C MET A 126 4.87 -6.14 -26.37
N SER A 127 5.55 -6.03 -27.52
CA SER A 127 6.97 -5.71 -27.58
C SER A 127 7.13 -4.20 -27.39
N LEU A 128 7.35 -3.78 -26.16
CA LEU A 128 7.50 -2.37 -25.75
C LEU A 128 8.95 -1.89 -25.84
#